data_AF-A0A0D7AQ02-F1
#
_entry.id   AF-A0A0D7AQ02-F1
#
_cell.length_a   1.000
_cell.length_b   1.000
_cell.length_c   1.000
_cell.angle_alpha   90.00
_cell.angle_beta   90.00
_cell.angle_gamma   90.00
#
_symmetry.space_group_name_H-M   'P 1'
#
loop_
_entity.id
_entity.type
_entity.pdbx_description
1 polymer ?
#
loop_
_entity_poly.entity_id
_entity_poly.type
_entity_poly.pdbx_seq_one_letter_code
_entity_poly.pdbx_strand_id
1 'polypeptide(L)'
;MWDMTPPHWDSSSPLKIFGHPIPMIYWPDVYRYWKGPQWQGFKSSHTKIKYLVARWRCSGFYEEFSKDMSATDIYNILLQQRKEENQRKAQQIRDRYGEQFGQVFCYRSRNTVRVMADPTKIVDKYNSLSPSEKLAL
;
A
#
# COMPACT_ATOMS: atom_id res chain seq x y z
N MET A 1 12.61 4.68 17.03
CA MET A 1 13.29 4.25 15.79
C MET A 1 12.36 3.47 14.82
N TRP A 2 11.07 3.82 14.70
CA TRP A 2 10.17 3.14 13.72
C TRP A 2 9.08 4.05 13.15
N ASP A 3 8.76 5.17 13.81
CA ASP A 3 7.68 6.04 13.41
C ASP A 3 8.22 7.33 12.76
N MET A 4 7.76 7.58 11.53
CA MET A 4 8.27 8.61 10.62
C MET A 4 7.37 9.83 10.55
N THR A 5 6.53 10.07 11.56
CA THR A 5 5.73 11.29 11.68
C THR A 5 5.82 11.84 13.11
N PRO A 6 6.02 13.15 13.31
CA PRO A 6 5.91 13.77 14.63
C PRO A 6 4.55 13.41 15.26
N PRO A 7 4.49 13.05 16.56
CA PRO A 7 5.52 13.21 17.60
C PRO A 7 6.43 11.98 17.84
N HIS A 8 6.33 10.92 17.05
CA HIS A 8 6.98 9.64 17.36
C HIS A 8 8.37 9.44 16.71
N TRP A 9 8.87 10.47 16.03
CA TRP A 9 10.20 10.51 15.43
C TRP A 9 11.25 10.91 16.47
N ASP A 10 12.24 10.04 16.69
CA ASP A 10 13.31 10.21 17.69
C ASP A 10 14.59 10.82 17.11
N SER A 11 14.54 11.39 15.90
CA SER A 11 15.72 11.90 15.20
C SER A 11 16.82 10.85 15.03
N SER A 12 16.45 9.56 15.00
CA SER A 12 17.38 8.46 14.78
C SER A 12 17.12 7.80 13.43
N SER A 13 18.14 7.81 12.56
CA SER A 13 18.12 7.15 11.27
C SER A 13 19.47 6.53 10.95
N PRO A 14 19.51 5.31 10.39
CA PRO A 14 20.74 4.77 9.82
C PRO A 14 21.16 5.53 8.54
N LEU A 15 20.23 6.20 7.86
CA LEU A 15 20.55 7.07 6.72
C LEU A 15 20.75 8.51 7.21
N LYS A 16 21.96 9.04 7.03
CA LYS A 16 22.30 10.43 7.35
C LYS A 16 22.84 11.14 6.11
N ILE A 17 22.39 12.36 5.85
CA ILE A 17 22.94 13.25 4.82
C ILE A 17 23.51 14.47 5.53
N PHE A 18 24.79 14.77 5.32
CA PHE A 18 25.52 15.83 6.03
C PHE A 18 25.36 15.76 7.57
N GLY A 19 25.34 14.55 8.13
CA GLY A 19 25.14 14.36 9.58
C GLY A 19 23.68 14.45 10.04
N HIS A 20 22.75 14.88 9.17
CA HIS A 20 21.33 14.96 9.49
C HIS A 20 20.63 13.61 9.23
N PRO A 21 19.95 13.03 10.23
CA PRO A 21 19.19 11.80 10.07
C PRO A 21 18.00 12.03 9.13
N ILE A 22 17.87 11.17 8.12
CA ILE A 22 16.79 11.26 7.14
C ILE A 22 15.67 10.31 7.55
N PRO A 23 14.45 10.81 7.84
CA PRO A 23 13.28 9.97 8.06
C PRO A 23 13.05 9.02 6.89
N MET A 24 12.65 7.79 7.20
CA MET A 24 12.52 6.74 6.18
C MET A 24 11.41 7.03 5.14
N ILE A 25 10.51 7.98 5.39
CA ILE A 25 9.53 8.49 4.40
C ILE A 25 10.21 9.15 3.19
N TYR A 26 11.41 9.71 3.37
CA TYR A 26 12.17 10.38 2.31
C TYR A 26 13.18 9.46 1.61
N TRP A 27 13.36 8.23 2.09
CA TRP A 27 14.31 7.29 1.50
C TRP A 27 13.99 6.95 0.03
N PRO A 28 12.72 6.75 -0.39
CA PRO A 28 12.42 6.54 -1.81
C PRO A 28 13.01 7.64 -2.70
N ASP A 29 12.91 8.90 -2.27
CA ASP A 29 13.43 10.04 -3.02
C ASP A 29 14.95 10.09 -2.99
N VAL A 30 15.57 9.90 -1.82
CA VAL A 30 17.04 9.88 -1.70
C VAL A 30 17.66 8.78 -2.57
N TYR A 31 17.11 7.57 -2.52
CA TYR A 31 17.67 6.45 -3.27
C TYR A 31 17.35 6.52 -4.77
N ARG A 32 16.25 7.17 -5.18
CA ARG A 32 15.92 7.39 -6.59
C ARG A 32 17.04 8.08 -7.36
N TYR A 33 17.71 9.06 -6.74
CA TYR A 33 18.74 9.86 -7.41
C TYR A 33 20.16 9.34 -7.21
N TRP A 34 20.43 8.59 -6.14
CA TRP A 34 21.80 8.22 -5.78
C TRP A 34 22.12 6.73 -5.98
N LYS A 35 21.22 5.82 -5.61
CA LYS A 35 21.50 4.36 -5.55
C LYS A 35 20.27 3.50 -5.83
N GLY A 36 19.67 3.67 -7.01
CA GLY A 36 18.47 2.95 -7.45
C GLY A 36 18.52 1.41 -7.30
N PRO A 37 19.63 0.72 -7.61
CA PRO A 37 19.73 -0.73 -7.38
C PRO A 37 19.65 -1.13 -5.91
N GLN A 38 20.22 -0.33 -5.00
CA GLN A 38 20.16 -0.60 -3.56
C GLN A 38 18.75 -0.40 -3.00
N TRP A 39 17.98 0.54 -3.57
CA TRP A 39 16.57 0.70 -3.23
C TRP A 39 15.80 -0.59 -3.43
N GLN A 40 16.04 -1.35 -4.51
CA GLN A 40 15.28 -2.57 -4.78
C GLN A 40 15.44 -3.61 -3.66
N GLY A 41 16.65 -3.74 -3.09
CA GLY A 41 16.90 -4.60 -1.94
C GLY A 41 16.21 -4.13 -0.66
N PHE A 42 16.10 -2.81 -0.46
CA PHE A 42 15.47 -2.23 0.73
C PHE A 42 13.95 -2.07 0.63
N LYS A 43 13.41 -2.03 -0.60
CA LYS A 43 12.01 -1.69 -0.88
C LYS A 43 11.02 -2.64 -0.22
N SER A 44 11.33 -3.94 -0.17
CA SER A 44 10.49 -4.95 0.50
C SER A 44 10.41 -4.70 2.01
N SER A 45 11.55 -4.48 2.66
CA SER A 45 11.64 -4.14 4.08
C SER A 45 10.95 -2.82 4.41
N HIS A 46 11.17 -1.78 3.59
CA HIS A 46 10.49 -0.50 3.71
C HIS A 46 8.97 -0.66 3.65
N THR A 47 8.49 -1.42 2.67
CA THR A 47 7.07 -1.69 2.47
C THR A 47 6.47 -2.41 3.67
N LYS A 48 7.15 -3.45 4.18
CA LYS A 48 6.76 -4.18 5.39
C LYS A 48 6.63 -3.25 6.60
N ILE A 49 7.67 -2.44 6.87
CA ILE A 49 7.68 -1.49 8.00
C ILE A 49 6.51 -0.51 7.87
N LYS A 50 6.28 0.03 6.67
CA LYS A 50 5.18 0.96 6.42
C LYS A 50 3.81 0.36 6.79
N TYR A 51 3.54 -0.89 6.43
CA TYR A 51 2.25 -1.52 6.78
C TYR A 51 2.14 -1.83 8.27
N LEU A 52 3.20 -2.32 8.89
CA LEU A 52 3.22 -2.59 10.33
C LEU A 52 2.95 -1.33 11.15
N VAL A 53 3.65 -0.24 10.83
CA VAL A 53 3.48 1.05 11.51
C VAL A 53 2.07 1.60 11.27
N ALA A 54 1.55 1.51 10.05
CA ALA A 54 0.20 1.96 9.74
C ALA A 54 -0.85 1.22 10.59
N ARG A 55 -0.71 -0.11 10.76
CA ARG A 55 -1.63 -0.87 11.63
C ARG A 55 -1.39 -0.60 13.10
N TRP A 56 -0.14 -0.50 13.54
CA TRP A 56 0.23 -0.22 14.94
C TRP A 56 -0.38 1.09 15.45
N ARG A 57 -0.54 2.09 14.58
CA ARG A 57 -1.22 3.35 14.91
C ARG A 57 -2.73 3.23 15.07
N CYS A 58 -3.34 2.14 14.62
CA CYS A 58 -4.76 1.90 14.87
C CYS A 58 -4.97 1.39 16.29
N SER A 59 -6.09 1.78 16.90
CA SER A 59 -6.56 1.13 18.12
C SER A 59 -6.75 -0.37 17.88
N GLY A 60 -6.46 -1.21 18.88
CA GLY A 60 -6.67 -2.65 18.77
C GLY A 60 -5.43 -3.46 18.35
N PHE A 61 -4.26 -2.83 18.13
CA PHE A 61 -3.09 -3.56 17.64
C PHE A 61 -2.62 -4.66 18.60
N TYR A 62 -2.56 -4.38 19.90
CA TYR A 62 -2.09 -5.35 20.89
C TYR A 62 -3.17 -6.36 21.28
N GLU A 63 -4.42 -6.07 20.95
CA GLU A 63 -5.57 -6.96 21.08
C GLU A 63 -5.64 -7.94 19.90
N GLU A 64 -5.28 -7.49 18.69
CA GLU A 64 -5.28 -8.30 17.47
C GLU A 64 -4.02 -9.17 17.34
N PHE A 65 -2.86 -8.67 17.76
CA PHE A 65 -1.58 -9.37 17.62
C PHE A 65 -0.95 -9.66 18.97
N SER A 66 -0.65 -10.94 19.22
CA SER A 66 0.09 -11.35 20.41
C SER A 66 1.49 -10.73 20.42
N LYS A 67 1.99 -10.43 21.62
CA LYS A 67 3.35 -9.90 21.85
C LYS A 67 4.45 -10.85 21.36
N ASP A 68 4.15 -12.15 21.25
CA ASP A 68 5.10 -13.17 20.80
C ASP A 68 5.20 -13.28 19.27
N MET A 69 4.33 -12.59 18.54
CA MET A 69 4.34 -12.64 17.07
C MET A 69 5.52 -11.87 16.50
N SER A 70 6.20 -12.46 15.51
CA SER A 70 7.23 -11.74 14.79
C SER A 70 6.61 -10.64 13.91
N ALA A 71 7.37 -9.58 13.64
CA ALA A 71 6.98 -8.56 12.68
C ALA A 71 6.69 -9.15 11.27
N THR A 72 7.26 -10.30 10.93
CA THR A 72 6.96 -10.99 9.67
C THR A 72 5.57 -11.62 9.69
N ASP A 73 5.19 -12.25 10.80
CA ASP A 73 3.89 -12.92 10.93
C ASP A 73 2.76 -11.90 10.90
N ILE A 74 2.90 -10.82 11.66
CA ILE A 74 1.95 -9.70 11.64
C ILE A 74 1.81 -9.13 10.22
N TYR A 75 2.94 -8.92 9.53
CA TYR A 75 2.92 -8.41 8.16
C TYR A 75 2.20 -9.36 7.19
N ASN A 76 2.42 -10.67 7.30
CA ASN A 76 1.75 -11.66 6.45
C ASN A 76 0.24 -11.70 6.70
N ILE A 77 -0.19 -11.58 7.96
CA ILE A 77 -1.62 -11.45 8.30
C ILE A 77 -2.21 -10.20 7.66
N LEU A 78 -1.55 -9.05 7.80
CA LEU A 78 -2.00 -7.79 7.19
C LEU A 78 -2.08 -7.86 5.67
N LEU A 79 -1.12 -8.55 5.02
CA LEU A 79 -1.16 -8.79 3.58
C LEU A 79 -2.37 -9.64 3.19
N GLN A 80 -2.66 -10.69 3.95
CA GLN A 80 -3.78 -11.58 3.67
C GLN A 80 -5.12 -10.88 3.88
N GLN A 81 -5.29 -10.16 4.99
CA GLN A 81 -6.48 -9.33 5.25
C GLN A 81 -6.73 -8.33 4.13
N ARG A 82 -5.68 -7.64 3.66
CA ARG A 82 -5.81 -6.70 2.55
C ARG A 82 -6.19 -7.39 1.25
N LYS A 83 -5.64 -8.56 0.98
CA LYS A 83 -5.99 -9.36 -0.22
C LYS A 83 -7.48 -9.71 -0.20
N GLU A 84 -7.98 -10.20 0.94
CA GLU A 84 -9.39 -10.54 1.14
C GLU A 84 -10.29 -9.30 1.02
N GLU A 85 -9.89 -8.18 1.63
CA GLU A 85 -10.64 -6.93 1.55
C GLU A 85 -10.71 -6.41 0.12
N ASN A 86 -9.59 -6.42 -0.61
CA ASN A 86 -9.55 -6.04 -2.01
C ASN A 86 -10.39 -6.96 -2.88
N GLN A 87 -10.40 -8.27 -2.63
CA GLN A 87 -11.27 -9.21 -3.31
C GLN A 87 -12.75 -8.88 -3.08
N ARG A 88 -13.15 -8.68 -1.82
CA ARG A 88 -14.52 -8.30 -1.47
C ARG A 88 -14.95 -6.99 -2.12
N LYS A 89 -14.10 -5.96 -2.06
CA LYS A 89 -14.36 -4.65 -2.68
C LYS A 89 -14.44 -4.76 -4.20
N ALA A 90 -13.52 -5.50 -4.83
CA ALA A 90 -13.55 -5.69 -6.27
C ALA A 90 -14.82 -6.42 -6.71
N GLN A 91 -15.30 -7.39 -5.94
CA GLN A 91 -16.58 -8.05 -6.22
C GLN A 91 -17.74 -7.06 -6.10
N GLN A 92 -17.80 -6.26 -5.02
CA GLN A 92 -18.83 -5.22 -4.87
C GLN A 92 -18.82 -4.20 -6.01
N ILE A 93 -17.63 -3.84 -6.52
CA ILE A 93 -17.49 -2.96 -7.69
C ILE A 93 -18.02 -3.65 -8.94
N ARG A 94 -17.69 -4.93 -9.16
CA ARG A 94 -18.24 -5.71 -10.28
C ARG A 94 -19.76 -5.77 -10.24
N ASP A 95 -20.31 -6.09 -9.07
CA ASP A 95 -21.75 -6.20 -8.86
C ASP A 95 -22.44 -4.84 -9.09
N ARG A 96 -21.82 -3.75 -8.65
CA ARG A 96 -22.34 -2.39 -8.84
C ARG A 96 -22.38 -1.98 -10.31
N TYR A 97 -21.30 -2.16 -11.06
CA TYR A 97 -21.21 -1.68 -12.43
C TYR A 97 -21.83 -2.67 -13.44
N GLY A 98 -22.03 -3.93 -13.06
CA GLY A 98 -22.70 -4.94 -13.88
C GLY A 98 -22.13 -5.00 -15.30
N GLU A 99 -22.99 -4.79 -16.30
CA GLU A 99 -22.64 -4.81 -17.72
C GLU A 99 -21.66 -3.70 -18.12
N GLN A 100 -21.69 -2.55 -17.44
CA GLN A 100 -20.79 -1.43 -17.69
C GLN A 100 -19.38 -1.66 -17.14
N PHE A 101 -19.18 -2.71 -16.30
CA PHE A 101 -17.88 -2.99 -15.69
C PHE A 101 -16.76 -3.11 -16.74
N GLY A 102 -17.02 -3.82 -17.83
CA GLY A 102 -16.03 -4.03 -18.90
C GLY A 102 -15.65 -2.75 -19.66
N GLN A 103 -16.48 -1.71 -19.60
CA GLN A 103 -16.21 -0.41 -20.24
C GLN A 103 -15.37 0.48 -19.33
N VAL A 104 -15.74 0.56 -18.04
CA VAL A 104 -15.08 1.43 -17.05
C VAL A 104 -13.76 0.84 -16.55
N PHE A 105 -13.75 -0.47 -16.29
CA PHE A 105 -12.60 -1.20 -15.74
C PHE A 105 -11.89 -2.00 -16.82
N CYS A 106 -11.41 -1.30 -17.85
CA CYS A 106 -10.55 -1.87 -18.87
C CYS A 106 -9.25 -1.09 -19.03
N TYR A 107 -8.29 -1.69 -19.72
CA TYR A 107 -7.07 -1.05 -20.13
C TYR A 107 -6.68 -1.51 -21.54
N ARG A 108 -6.00 -0.62 -22.27
CA ARG A 108 -5.49 -0.96 -23.60
C ARG A 108 -4.14 -1.66 -23.46
N SER A 109 -4.02 -2.84 -24.04
CA SER A 109 -2.77 -3.59 -24.12
C SER A 109 -2.47 -3.89 -25.57
N ARG A 110 -1.40 -3.28 -26.11
CA ARG A 110 -1.10 -3.28 -27.55
C ARG A 110 -2.32 -2.77 -28.34
N ASN A 111 -2.99 -3.66 -29.07
CA ASN A 111 -4.17 -3.36 -29.89
C ASN A 111 -5.48 -3.96 -29.36
N THR A 112 -5.48 -4.51 -28.13
CA THR A 112 -6.67 -5.14 -27.56
C THR A 112 -7.08 -4.43 -26.27
N VAL A 113 -8.38 -4.21 -26.09
CA VAL A 113 -8.95 -3.77 -24.82
C VAL A 113 -9.12 -4.99 -23.92
N ARG A 114 -8.56 -4.94 -22.72
CA ARG A 114 -8.66 -6.00 -21.72
C ARG A 114 -9.39 -5.50 -20.48
N VAL A 115 -10.34 -6.29 -19.99
CA VAL A 115 -11.02 -6.03 -18.72
C VAL A 115 -10.08 -6.34 -17.56
N MET A 116 -10.09 -5.50 -16.53
CA MET A 116 -9.25 -5.67 -15.34
C MET A 116 -9.71 -6.91 -14.55
N ALA A 117 -8.78 -7.83 -14.32
CA ALA A 117 -9.02 -9.04 -13.53
C ALA A 117 -8.46 -8.94 -12.10
N ASP A 118 -7.38 -8.19 -11.89
CA ASP A 118 -6.72 -8.04 -10.59
C ASP A 118 -7.57 -7.18 -9.64
N PRO A 119 -8.03 -7.72 -8.49
CA PRO A 119 -8.80 -6.98 -7.49
C PRO A 119 -8.14 -5.68 -7.03
N THR A 120 -6.82 -5.68 -6.88
CA THR A 120 -6.08 -4.49 -6.43
C THR A 120 -6.18 -3.39 -7.48
N LYS A 121 -6.00 -3.73 -8.77
CA LYS A 121 -6.10 -2.77 -9.87
C LYS A 121 -7.52 -2.23 -10.04
N ILE A 122 -8.53 -3.07 -9.82
CA ILE A 122 -9.93 -2.65 -9.85
C ILE A 122 -10.20 -1.63 -8.75
N VAL A 123 -9.79 -1.92 -7.51
CA VAL A 123 -9.97 -1.00 -6.37
C VAL A 123 -9.20 0.30 -6.55
N ASP A 124 -7.94 0.24 -6.99
CA ASP A 124 -7.13 1.43 -7.26
C ASP A 124 -7.78 2.33 -8.33
N LYS A 125 -8.23 1.72 -9.44
CA LYS A 125 -8.93 2.44 -10.51
C LYS A 125 -10.21 3.07 -9.97
N TYR A 126 -11.02 2.33 -9.23
CA TYR A 126 -12.25 2.85 -8.62
C TYR A 126 -11.95 4.04 -7.71
N ASN A 127 -10.91 3.97 -6.87
CA ASN A 127 -10.53 5.07 -5.99
C ASN A 127 -10.14 6.34 -6.75
N SER A 128 -9.50 6.19 -7.92
CA SER A 128 -9.12 7.31 -8.80
C SER A 128 -10.27 7.92 -9.61
N LEU A 129 -11.43 7.27 -9.70
CA LEU A 129 -12.60 7.83 -10.38
C LEU A 129 -13.15 9.04 -9.62
N SER A 130 -13.65 10.02 -10.36
CA SER A 130 -14.38 11.16 -9.80
C SER A 130 -15.68 10.72 -9.12
N PRO A 131 -16.26 11.54 -8.22
CA PRO A 131 -17.52 11.21 -7.56
C PRO A 131 -18.66 10.93 -8.54
N SER A 132 -18.74 11.67 -9.65
CA SER A 132 -19.73 11.47 -10.71
C SER A 132 -19.56 10.13 -11.43
N GLU A 133 -18.32 9.70 -11.69
CA GLU A 133 -18.04 8.40 -12.31
C GLU A 133 -18.33 7.23 -11.36
N LYS A 134 -18.22 7.44 -10.04
CA LYS A 134 -18.55 6.43 -9.00
C LYS A 134 -20.04 6.22 -8.82
N LEU A 135 -20.85 7.23 -9.16
CA LEU A 135 -22.31 7.26 -9.03
C LEU A 135 -23.03 6.95 -10.35
N ALA A 136 -22.30 6.73 -11.44
CA ALA A 136 -22.86 6.30 -12.72
C ALA A 136 -23.48 4.90 -12.56
N LEU A 137 -24.78 4.91 -12.26
CA LEU A 137 -25.74 3.82 -12.42
C LEU A 137 -26.79 4.34 -13.39
#